data_AF-A0A7X6CI95-F1
#
_entry.id   AF-A0A7X6CI95-F1
#
_cell.length_a   1.000
_cell.length_b   1.000
_cell.length_c   1.000
_cell.angle_alpha   90.00
_cell.angle_beta   90.00
_cell.angle_gamma   90.00
#
_symmetry.space_group_name_H-M   'P 1'
#
loop_
_entity.id
_entity.type
_entity.pdbx_description
1 polymer ?
#
loop_
_entity_poly.entity_id
_entity_poly.type
_entity_poly.pdbx_seq_one_letter_code
_entity_poly.pdbx_strand_id
1 'polypeptide(L)'
;MAISEQVRARVRAQAQNRCGYCRSLQMYVLGILEIDHIIPKAMGGTDEEENLWLACSLCNNYKGTQTDALDPVTQTRVKLFNPRTQQWSQYFAWSEDATEIVGLTDCGRATVTALQLNNNIAITVRRQWVSAGWHPPTDISP
;
A
#
# COMPACT_ATOMS: atom_id res chain seq x y z
N MET A 1 -23.53 -7.33 -2.39
CA MET A 1 -23.64 -6.78 -1.03
C MET A 1 -22.55 -5.71 -0.85
N ALA A 2 -22.78 -4.74 0.02
CA ALA A 2 -21.79 -3.70 0.33
C ALA A 2 -21.06 -4.07 1.63
N ILE A 3 -19.77 -3.72 1.73
CA ILE A 3 -18.95 -3.92 2.93
C ILE A 3 -19.58 -3.18 4.10
N SER A 4 -19.82 -3.88 5.22
CA SER A 4 -20.46 -3.30 6.41
C SER A 4 -19.58 -2.23 7.08
N GLU A 5 -20.20 -1.24 7.72
CA GLU A 5 -19.48 -0.20 8.46
C GLU A 5 -18.60 -0.77 9.58
N GLN A 6 -19.03 -1.86 10.21
CA GLN A 6 -18.24 -2.54 11.24
C GLN A 6 -16.93 -3.11 10.66
N VAL A 7 -16.99 -3.76 9.49
CA VAL A 7 -15.79 -4.28 8.82
C VAL A 7 -14.89 -3.13 8.37
N ARG A 8 -15.46 -2.06 7.79
CA ARG A 8 -14.72 -0.86 7.39
C ARG A 8 -13.95 -0.25 8.57
N ALA A 9 -14.59 -0.12 9.72
CA ALA A 9 -13.98 0.41 10.93
C ALA A 9 -12.83 -0.47 11.44
N ARG A 10 -12.99 -1.80 11.46
CA ARG A 10 -11.94 -2.74 11.89
C ARG A 10 -10.73 -2.70 10.97
N VAL A 11 -10.93 -2.76 9.65
CA VAL A 11 -9.84 -2.67 8.66
C VAL A 11 -9.07 -1.35 8.82
N ARG A 12 -9.79 -0.23 8.96
CA ARG A 12 -9.16 1.09 9.11
C ARG A 12 -8.38 1.22 10.42
N ALA A 13 -8.89 0.66 11.52
CA ALA A 13 -8.20 0.64 12.81
C ALA A 13 -6.91 -0.22 12.75
N GLN A 14 -7.00 -1.42 12.19
CA GLN A 14 -5.85 -2.33 12.02
C GLN A 14 -4.78 -1.72 11.09
N ALA A 15 -5.19 -1.02 10.04
CA ALA A 15 -4.29 -0.30 9.15
C ALA A 15 -3.71 0.98 9.77
N GLN A 16 -4.12 1.36 10.99
CA GLN A 16 -3.71 2.57 11.70
C GLN A 16 -3.91 3.84 10.85
N ASN A 17 -5.05 3.94 10.14
CA ASN A 17 -5.34 5.05 9.21
C ASN A 17 -4.22 5.31 8.18
N ARG A 18 -3.63 4.25 7.65
CA ARG A 18 -2.51 4.33 6.70
C ARG A 18 -2.71 3.40 5.52
N CYS A 19 -2.26 3.82 4.34
CA CYS A 19 -2.21 2.95 3.18
C CYS A 19 -1.29 1.75 3.42
N GLY A 20 -1.77 0.53 3.15
CA GLY A 20 -0.98 -0.70 3.30
C GLY A 20 0.23 -0.81 2.37
N TYR A 21 0.17 -0.15 1.20
CA TYR A 21 1.22 -0.22 0.19
C TYR A 21 2.26 0.89 0.37
N CYS A 22 1.83 2.16 0.27
CA CYS A 22 2.75 3.31 0.27
C CYS A 22 2.96 3.95 1.64
N ARG A 23 2.31 3.42 2.69
CA ARG A 23 2.42 3.92 4.08
C ARG A 23 2.03 5.39 4.28
N SER A 24 1.37 6.04 3.31
CA SER A 24 0.82 7.39 3.51
C SER A 24 -0.27 7.39 4.57
N LEU A 25 -0.15 8.29 5.55
CA LEU A 25 -1.15 8.48 6.61
C LEU A 25 -2.35 9.28 6.08
N GLN A 26 -3.55 8.93 6.53
CA GLN A 26 -4.81 9.62 6.18
C GLN A 26 -4.72 11.13 6.40
N MET A 27 -4.02 11.56 7.46
CA MET A 27 -3.92 12.98 7.82
C MET A 27 -3.08 13.82 6.83
N TYR A 28 -2.28 13.19 5.96
CA TYR A 28 -1.43 13.90 4.99
C TYR A 28 -1.94 13.83 3.56
N VAL A 29 -2.91 12.96 3.29
CA VAL A 29 -3.49 12.79 1.96
C VAL A 29 -4.83 13.51 1.87
N LEU A 30 -5.08 14.16 0.74
CA LEU A 30 -6.32 14.89 0.50
C LEU A 30 -7.54 13.96 0.37
N GLY A 31 -7.35 12.80 -0.26
CA GLY A 31 -8.40 11.80 -0.45
C GLY A 31 -8.63 10.94 0.81
N ILE A 32 -9.88 10.55 1.05
CA ILE A 32 -10.20 9.55 2.06
C ILE A 32 -9.58 8.22 1.63
N LEU A 33 -8.81 7.58 2.51
CA LEU A 33 -8.29 6.25 2.22
C LEU A 33 -9.45 5.25 2.03
N GLU A 34 -9.34 4.46 0.98
CA GLU A 34 -10.37 3.56 0.49
C GLU A 34 -10.14 2.14 1.01
N ILE A 35 -11.21 1.35 1.05
CA ILE A 35 -11.09 -0.10 1.26
C ILE A 35 -10.76 -0.73 -0.09
N ASP A 36 -9.59 -1.36 -0.16
CA ASP A 36 -9.12 -2.15 -1.30
C ASP A 36 -9.38 -3.64 -1.05
N HIS A 37 -9.76 -4.34 -2.12
CA HIS A 37 -9.89 -5.78 -2.14
C HIS A 37 -8.57 -6.40 -2.64
N ILE A 38 -7.85 -7.11 -1.78
CA ILE A 38 -6.55 -7.74 -2.10
C ILE A 38 -6.69 -8.63 -3.34
N ILE A 39 -7.67 -9.53 -3.33
CA ILE A 39 -8.22 -10.18 -4.52
C ILE A 39 -9.38 -9.33 -5.02
N PRO A 40 -9.32 -8.75 -6.23
CA PRO A 40 -10.37 -7.89 -6.76
C PRO A 40 -11.71 -8.62 -6.89
N LYS A 41 -12.83 -7.89 -6.74
CA LYS A 41 -14.18 -8.48 -6.92
C LYS A 41 -14.38 -9.09 -8.31
N ALA A 42 -13.79 -8.46 -9.34
CA ALA A 42 -13.83 -8.98 -10.72
C ALA A 42 -13.16 -10.36 -10.87
N MET A 43 -12.33 -10.77 -9.90
CA MET A 43 -11.68 -12.07 -9.83
C MET A 43 -12.29 -12.98 -8.74
N GLY A 44 -13.49 -12.65 -8.24
CA GLY A 44 -14.17 -13.43 -7.20
C GLY A 44 -13.77 -13.08 -5.77
N GLY A 45 -13.08 -11.96 -5.55
CA GLY A 45 -12.74 -11.47 -4.22
C GLY A 45 -13.98 -11.19 -3.35
N THR A 46 -13.91 -11.58 -2.08
CA THR A 46 -14.99 -11.43 -1.11
C THR A 46 -14.96 -10.07 -0.41
N ASP A 47 -16.09 -9.66 0.17
CA ASP A 47 -16.19 -8.49 1.07
C ASP A 47 -15.81 -8.85 2.53
N GLU A 48 -15.20 -10.02 2.75
CA GLU A 48 -14.74 -10.48 4.07
C GLU A 48 -13.45 -9.78 4.48
N GLU A 49 -13.27 -9.53 5.78
CA GLU A 49 -12.17 -8.73 6.32
C GLU A 49 -10.77 -9.24 5.91
N GLU A 50 -10.61 -10.55 5.72
CA GLU A 50 -9.36 -11.20 5.30
C GLU A 50 -8.92 -10.80 3.89
N ASN A 51 -9.85 -10.34 3.06
CA ASN A 51 -9.58 -9.88 1.70
C ASN A 51 -9.51 -8.35 1.60
N LEU A 52 -9.65 -7.62 2.71
CA LEU A 52 -9.75 -6.17 2.71
C LEU A 52 -8.55 -5.52 3.39
N TRP A 53 -8.11 -4.40 2.82
CA TRP A 53 -7.16 -3.51 3.49
C TRP A 53 -7.41 -2.04 3.15
N LEU A 54 -6.72 -1.15 3.85
CA LEU A 54 -6.81 0.29 3.60
C LEU A 54 -5.76 0.74 2.57
N ALA A 55 -6.18 1.49 1.54
CA ALA A 55 -5.32 1.99 0.48
C ALA A 55 -5.58 3.46 0.16
N CYS A 56 -4.57 4.20 -0.32
CA CYS A 56 -4.84 5.52 -0.91
C CYS A 56 -5.36 5.34 -2.35
N SER A 57 -6.13 6.29 -2.85
CA SER A 57 -6.73 6.22 -4.18
C SER A 57 -5.68 5.99 -5.29
N LEU A 58 -4.48 6.56 -5.17
CA LEU A 58 -3.40 6.31 -6.15
C LEU A 58 -2.97 4.83 -6.16
N CYS A 59 -2.65 4.24 -5.01
CA CYS A 59 -2.23 2.84 -4.94
C CYS A 59 -3.36 1.91 -5.35
N ASN A 60 -4.59 2.21 -4.91
CA ASN A 60 -5.78 1.41 -5.26
C ASN A 60 -6.02 1.43 -6.77
N ASN A 61 -5.96 2.61 -7.41
CA ASN A 61 -6.16 2.76 -8.85
C ASN A 61 -5.05 2.09 -9.66
N TYR A 62 -3.77 2.23 -9.29
CA TYR A 62 -2.70 1.54 -10.00
C TYR A 62 -2.77 0.02 -9.83
N LYS A 63 -3.09 -0.47 -8.62
CA LYS A 63 -3.34 -1.90 -8.41
C LYS A 63 -4.47 -2.37 -9.32
N GLY A 64 -5.63 -1.70 -9.29
CA GLY A 64 -6.79 -2.07 -10.07
C GLY A 64 -7.15 -3.55 -9.87
N THR A 65 -7.12 -4.32 -10.96
CA THR A 65 -7.37 -5.77 -10.93
C THR A 65 -6.10 -6.63 -10.82
N GLN A 66 -4.93 -6.04 -10.70
CA GLN A 66 -3.67 -6.78 -10.64
C GLN A 66 -3.52 -7.51 -9.30
N THR A 67 -3.15 -8.80 -9.36
CA THR A 67 -2.78 -9.61 -8.17
C THR A 67 -1.37 -10.18 -8.26
N ASP A 68 -0.72 -10.04 -9.41
CA ASP A 68 0.69 -10.35 -9.66
C ASP A 68 1.25 -9.41 -10.73
N ALA A 69 2.57 -9.28 -10.73
CA ALA A 69 3.33 -8.56 -11.74
C ALA A 69 4.68 -9.24 -11.97
N LEU A 70 5.38 -8.83 -13.03
CA LEU A 70 6.77 -9.24 -13.25
C LEU A 70 7.67 -8.50 -12.26
N ASP A 71 8.53 -9.23 -11.55
CA ASP A 71 9.66 -8.62 -10.86
C ASP A 71 10.63 -8.06 -11.91
N PRO A 72 10.97 -6.75 -11.87
CA PRO A 72 11.85 -6.14 -12.87
C PRO A 72 13.24 -6.76 -12.93
N VAL A 73 13.71 -7.40 -11.83
CA VAL A 73 15.04 -8.02 -11.78
C VAL A 73 15.03 -9.45 -12.32
N THR A 74 14.19 -10.31 -11.75
CA THR A 74 14.18 -11.74 -12.10
C THR A 74 13.33 -12.08 -13.32
N GLN A 75 12.52 -11.12 -13.81
CA GLN A 75 11.54 -11.32 -14.89
C GLN A 75 10.54 -12.45 -14.60
N THR A 76 10.40 -12.84 -13.33
CA THR A 76 9.45 -13.86 -12.88
C THR A 76 8.15 -13.18 -12.46
N ARG A 77 7.01 -13.80 -12.80
CA ARG A 77 5.70 -13.33 -12.35
C ARG A 77 5.46 -13.75 -10.91
N VAL A 78 5.34 -12.78 -10.01
CA VAL A 78 5.19 -12.97 -8.58
C VAL A 78 3.94 -12.27 -8.06
N LYS A 79 3.35 -12.80 -6.99
CA LYS A 79 2.20 -12.17 -6.34
C LYS A 79 2.58 -10.80 -5.77
N LEU A 80 1.65 -9.86 -5.88
CA LEU A 80 1.80 -8.54 -5.28
C LEU A 80 1.71 -8.63 -3.75
N PHE A 81 2.30 -7.64 -3.08
CA PHE A 81 2.32 -7.56 -1.63
C PHE A 81 0.91 -7.55 -1.05
N ASN A 82 0.69 -8.37 -0.03
CA ASN A 82 -0.55 -8.48 0.71
C ASN A 82 -0.39 -7.80 2.08
N PRO A 83 -0.90 -6.56 2.26
CA PRO A 83 -0.74 -5.83 3.51
C PRO A 83 -1.52 -6.43 4.69
N ARG A 84 -2.46 -7.36 4.46
CA ARG A 84 -3.21 -8.07 5.52
C ARG A 84 -2.36 -9.13 6.21
N THR A 85 -1.46 -9.78 5.49
CA THR A 85 -0.72 -10.96 5.99
C THR A 85 0.79 -10.80 5.98
N GLN A 86 1.33 -9.81 5.26
CA GLN A 86 2.77 -9.60 5.13
C GLN A 86 3.21 -8.34 5.87
N GLN A 87 4.35 -8.44 6.56
CA GLN A 87 4.95 -7.31 7.28
C GLN A 87 5.69 -6.41 6.30
N TRP A 88 5.33 -5.12 6.24
CA TRP A 88 5.87 -4.16 5.26
C TRP A 88 7.41 -4.10 5.27
N SER A 89 8.04 -4.06 6.46
CA SER A 89 9.50 -3.96 6.61
C SER A 89 10.28 -5.18 6.13
N GLN A 90 9.63 -6.32 5.89
CA GLN A 90 10.28 -7.49 5.28
C GLN A 90 10.37 -7.40 3.75
N TYR A 91 9.49 -6.61 3.13
CA TYR A 91 9.35 -6.52 1.67
C TYR A 91 9.83 -5.18 1.13
N PHE A 92 9.86 -4.15 1.98
CA PHE A 92 10.20 -2.80 1.59
C PHE A 92 11.09 -2.11 2.62
N ALA A 93 11.84 -1.13 2.14
CA ALA A 93 12.50 -0.12 2.94
C ALA A 93 12.23 1.27 2.36
N TRP A 94 12.45 2.30 3.16
CA TRP A 94 12.58 3.66 2.63
C TRP A 94 13.99 3.88 2.08
N SER A 95 14.13 4.71 1.04
CA SER A 95 15.43 5.25 0.64
C SER A 95 16.07 6.07 1.78
N GLU A 96 17.36 6.38 1.68
CA GLU A 96 18.09 7.15 2.69
C GLU A 96 17.45 8.52 2.97
N ASP A 97 16.93 9.19 1.94
CA ASP A 97 16.20 10.46 2.06
C ASP A 97 14.71 10.30 2.39
N ALA A 98 14.24 9.05 2.55
CA ALA A 98 12.87 8.65 2.79
C ALA A 98 11.84 9.11 1.74
N THR A 99 12.25 9.38 0.49
CA THR A 99 11.33 9.83 -0.56
C THR A 99 10.83 8.69 -1.45
N GLU A 100 11.55 7.58 -1.47
CA GLU A 100 11.27 6.41 -2.31
C GLU A 100 11.08 5.16 -1.47
N ILE A 101 10.24 4.25 -1.98
CA ILE A 101 10.04 2.90 -1.45
C ILE A 101 10.91 1.94 -2.25
N VAL A 102 11.84 1.28 -1.57
CA VAL A 102 12.75 0.30 -2.15
C VAL A 102 12.20 -1.10 -1.90
N GLY A 103 11.99 -1.88 -2.96
CA GLY A 103 11.59 -3.29 -2.84
C GLY A 103 12.78 -4.18 -2.47
N LEU A 104 12.70 -4.88 -1.34
CA LEU A 104 13.76 -5.76 -0.81
C LEU A 104 13.66 -7.19 -1.38
N THR A 105 12.46 -7.60 -1.75
CA THR A 105 12.17 -8.92 -2.32
C THR A 105 11.66 -8.80 -3.76
N ASP A 106 11.55 -9.92 -4.47
CA ASP A 106 10.89 -10.01 -5.77
C ASP A 106 9.44 -9.46 -5.71
N CYS A 107 8.67 -9.89 -4.71
CA CYS A 107 7.33 -9.37 -4.41
C CYS A 107 7.34 -7.86 -4.16
N GLY A 108 8.30 -7.36 -3.36
CA GLY A 108 8.45 -5.94 -3.08
C GLY A 108 8.72 -5.11 -4.34
N ARG A 109 9.70 -5.52 -5.15
CA ARG A 109 10.06 -4.83 -6.41
C ARG A 109 8.94 -4.86 -7.44
N ALA A 110 8.30 -6.02 -7.60
CA ALA A 110 7.12 -6.16 -8.46
C ALA A 110 5.99 -5.23 -8.01
N THR A 111 5.75 -5.12 -6.69
CA THR A 111 4.72 -4.24 -6.12
C THR A 111 5.04 -2.76 -6.30
N VAL A 112 6.29 -2.34 -6.05
CA VAL A 112 6.73 -0.94 -6.29
C VAL A 112 6.45 -0.53 -7.73
N THR A 113 6.77 -1.41 -8.67
CA THR A 113 6.59 -1.17 -10.10
C THR A 113 5.10 -1.16 -10.49
N ALA A 114 4.35 -2.21 -10.11
CA ALA A 114 2.96 -2.39 -10.50
C ALA A 114 2.04 -1.31 -9.95
N LEU A 115 2.24 -0.90 -8.70
CA LEU A 115 1.43 0.13 -8.03
C LEU A 115 2.00 1.55 -8.21
N GLN A 116 3.09 1.69 -8.97
CA GLN A 116 3.82 2.95 -9.15
C GLN A 116 4.04 3.70 -7.83
N LEU A 117 4.54 2.98 -6.82
CA LEU A 117 4.69 3.50 -5.45
C LEU A 117 5.63 4.72 -5.37
N ASN A 118 6.48 4.88 -6.39
CA ASN A 118 7.46 5.96 -6.55
C ASN A 118 7.17 6.83 -7.78
N ASN A 119 5.89 7.01 -8.16
CA ASN A 119 5.59 8.00 -9.20
C ASN A 119 6.03 9.41 -8.78
N ASN A 120 6.27 10.29 -9.75
CA ASN A 120 6.85 11.63 -9.53
C ASN A 120 6.03 12.47 -8.53
N ILE A 121 4.71 12.35 -8.52
CA ILE A 121 3.84 13.07 -7.59
C ILE A 121 4.06 12.57 -6.16
N ALA A 122 4.08 11.24 -5.97
CA ALA A 122 4.32 10.63 -4.67
C ALA A 122 5.68 11.02 -4.08
N ILE A 123 6.75 10.96 -4.88
CA ILE A 123 8.10 11.39 -4.45
C ILE A 123 8.10 12.88 -4.09
N THR A 124 7.51 13.73 -4.94
CA THR A 124 7.46 15.18 -4.72
C THR A 124 6.76 15.53 -3.41
N VAL A 125 5.64 14.87 -3.12
CA VAL A 125 4.89 15.08 -1.88
C VAL A 125 5.65 14.54 -0.67
N ARG A 126 6.25 13.35 -0.75
CA ARG A 126 7.06 12.80 0.35
C ARG A 126 8.25 13.69 0.69
N ARG A 127 8.90 14.32 -0.30
CA ARG A 127 9.95 15.33 -0.05
C ARG A 127 9.46 16.47 0.85
N GLN A 128 8.23 16.95 0.63
CA GLN A 128 7.65 17.99 1.48
C GLN A 128 7.35 17.47 2.89
N TRP A 129 6.85 16.23 3.02
CA TRP A 129 6.61 15.61 4.32
C TRP A 129 7.91 15.38 5.10
N VAL A 130 8.98 14.94 4.44
CA VAL A 130 10.32 14.80 5.04
C VAL A 130 10.83 16.17 5.50
N SER A 131 10.74 17.20 4.66
CA SER A 131 11.12 18.57 5.04
C SER A 131 10.34 19.12 6.24
N ALA A 132 9.12 18.64 6.47
CA ALA A 132 8.28 19.01 7.60
C ALA A 132 8.48 18.11 8.84
N GLY A 133 9.33 17.07 8.75
CA GLY A 133 9.56 16.10 9.82
C GLY A 133 8.41 15.10 10.03
N TRP A 134 7.52 14.95 9.05
CA TRP A 134 6.34 14.07 9.11
C TRP A 134 6.59 12.67 8.53
N HIS A 135 7.72 12.47 7.86
CA HIS A 135 8.04 11.25 7.11
C HIS A 135 9.53 10.88 7.27
N PRO A 136 9.89 9.58 7.32
CA PRO A 136 9.01 8.41 7.23
C PRO A 136 8.12 8.26 8.47
N PRO A 137 6.93 7.61 8.36
CA PRO A 137 6.11 7.35 9.53
C PRO A 137 6.91 6.45 10.46
N THR A 138 7.07 6.88 11.70
CA THR A 138 7.57 5.99 12.75
C THR A 138 6.52 4.92 12.97
N ASP A 139 6.94 3.66 12.98
CA ASP A 139 6.09 2.60 13.51
C ASP A 139 5.98 2.86 15.01
N ILE A 140 4.89 3.51 15.41
CA ILE A 140 4.47 3.48 16.81
C ILE A 140 4.02 2.03 17.03
N SER A 141 4.97 1.18 17.41
CA SER A 141 4.64 -0.07 18.07
C SER A 141 3.78 0.27 19.30
N PRO A 142 2.70 -0.48 19.56
CA PRO A 142 1.85 -0.22 20.71
C PRO A 142 2.63 -0.27 22.02
#